data_AF-A0A166RYK8-F1
#
_entry.id   AF-A0A166RYK8-F1
#
_cell.length_a   1.000
_cell.length_b   1.000
_cell.length_c   1.000
_cell.angle_alpha   90.00
_cell.angle_beta   90.00
_cell.angle_gamma   90.00
#
_symmetry.space_group_name_H-M   'P 1'
#
loop_
_entity.id
_entity.type
_entity.pdbx_description
1 polymer ?
#
loop_
_entity_poly.entity_id
_entity_poly.type
_entity_poly.pdbx_seq_one_letter_code
_entity_poly.pdbx_strand_id
1 'polypeptide(L)'
;MSSKRSLSPSDFHGSSKRRRLSGPQSESTPDEVVPVDISEAREDEVVAIKSLAPTHHANARVDLESFIEETKRLALSSRRDHPVPMDFEAVLRRFNLPISSLKPHLKNPLPSDAYTPRYKSVRVADDDAYTTLPLLGPELSGQPDKKAKSYIPSNFPDFPSRHTYKFTPQENTNVRDAQKIREEAARTAQQGEDALRRLVRASKMRKQKEAKNLVEKDVQGKERFRLWELTMKRFMGAENRGENTDNVEIADHSMIVNGDAVFARKEVSRMGKRLAVLSSKGN
;
A
#
# COMPACT_ATOMS: atom_id res chain seq x y z
N MET A 1 -14.04 -2.70 23.41
CA MET A 1 -14.02 -1.25 23.70
C MET A 1 -12.66 -0.73 23.26
N SER A 2 -12.51 -0.30 22.01
CA SER A 2 -12.79 1.05 21.46
C SER A 2 -11.84 2.13 21.96
N SER A 3 -10.95 2.58 21.07
CA SER A 3 -10.40 3.95 21.04
C SER A 3 -10.00 4.24 19.59
N LYS A 4 -10.91 4.76 18.76
CA LYS A 4 -11.23 6.20 18.59
C LYS A 4 -9.97 7.06 18.55
N ARG A 5 -9.42 7.21 17.34
CA ARG A 5 -8.43 8.25 17.00
C ARG A 5 -9.13 9.59 16.96
N SER A 6 -8.72 10.50 17.83
CA SER A 6 -9.03 11.92 17.79
C SER A 6 -8.08 12.60 16.81
N LEU A 7 -8.64 13.29 15.81
CA LEU A 7 -7.95 14.31 15.01
C LEU A 7 -8.51 15.67 15.40
N SER A 8 -7.64 16.64 15.62
CA SER A 8 -7.96 18.05 15.78
C SER A 8 -7.16 18.89 14.78
N PRO A 9 -7.68 20.09 14.42
CA PRO A 9 -7.53 20.66 13.09
C PRO A 9 -6.48 21.78 13.05
N SER A 10 -5.79 21.91 11.93
CA SER A 10 -4.96 23.09 11.63
C SER A 10 -5.10 23.46 10.15
N ASP A 11 -5.94 24.46 9.93
CA ASP A 11 -5.79 25.65 9.08
C ASP A 11 -5.16 25.53 7.69
N PHE A 12 -6.05 25.73 6.71
CA PHE A 12 -5.79 25.96 5.30
C PHE A 12 -5.44 27.44 5.03
N HIS A 13 -4.36 27.68 4.30
CA HIS A 13 -4.24 28.81 3.36
C HIS A 13 -3.24 28.47 2.25
N GLY A 14 -3.58 28.78 0.99
CA GLY A 14 -2.57 28.96 -0.06
C GLY A 14 -2.80 28.30 -1.43
N SER A 15 -3.77 28.82 -2.20
CA SER A 15 -3.72 29.13 -3.64
C SER A 15 -2.96 28.21 -4.63
N SER A 16 -3.69 27.60 -5.58
CA SER A 16 -3.29 27.60 -7.01
C SER A 16 -4.43 27.22 -7.97
N LYS A 17 -4.95 28.27 -8.64
CA LYS A 17 -5.45 28.36 -10.02
C LYS A 17 -5.93 27.06 -10.71
N ARG A 18 -7.26 26.85 -10.70
CA ARG A 18 -7.96 26.17 -11.81
C ARG A 18 -8.65 27.22 -12.69
N ARG A 19 -8.16 27.37 -13.92
CA ARG A 19 -8.82 28.13 -14.99
C ARG A 19 -10.13 27.42 -15.36
N ARG A 20 -11.23 28.14 -15.29
CA ARG A 20 -12.50 27.81 -15.96
C ARG A 20 -12.29 27.98 -17.47
N LEU A 21 -12.61 26.96 -18.26
CA LEU A 21 -12.83 27.14 -19.69
C LEU A 21 -14.35 27.27 -19.90
N SER A 22 -14.71 28.42 -20.47
CA SER A 22 -16.05 28.81 -20.91
C SER A 22 -16.49 28.01 -22.13
N GLY A 23 -17.82 27.82 -22.25
CA GLY A 23 -18.47 27.10 -23.34
C GLY A 23 -18.32 27.76 -24.72
N PRO A 24 -18.77 27.06 -25.79
CA PRO A 24 -18.50 27.45 -27.16
C PRO A 24 -19.41 28.58 -27.63
N GLN A 25 -18.81 29.59 -28.25
CA GLN A 25 -19.49 30.61 -29.04
C GLN A 25 -19.73 30.07 -30.45
N SER A 26 -20.94 30.29 -30.95
CA SER A 26 -21.38 30.07 -32.31
C SER A 26 -20.88 31.18 -33.23
N GLU A 27 -20.20 30.82 -34.33
CA GLU A 27 -19.99 31.72 -35.46
C GLU A 27 -19.97 30.91 -36.77
N SER A 28 -20.41 31.54 -37.84
CA SER A 28 -21.09 31.01 -39.02
C SER A 28 -20.19 30.75 -40.25
N THR A 29 -20.30 29.55 -40.86
CA THR A 29 -20.25 29.13 -42.31
C THR A 29 -19.10 29.59 -43.25
N PRO A 30 -18.80 28.92 -44.39
CA PRO A 30 -19.52 27.81 -45.06
C PRO A 30 -18.66 26.58 -45.47
N ASP A 31 -19.39 25.57 -45.96
CA ASP A 31 -19.02 24.22 -46.37
C ASP A 31 -17.91 24.08 -47.44
N GLU A 32 -16.98 23.15 -47.20
CA GLU A 32 -16.20 22.48 -48.25
C GLU A 32 -16.25 20.97 -48.01
N VAL A 33 -17.14 20.28 -48.73
CA VAL A 33 -17.30 18.83 -48.69
C VAL A 33 -16.22 18.20 -49.57
N VAL A 34 -15.21 17.59 -48.96
CA VAL A 34 -14.26 16.73 -49.66
C VAL A 34 -14.93 15.36 -49.90
N PRO A 35 -15.06 14.88 -51.14
CA PRO A 35 -15.65 13.56 -51.40
C PRO A 35 -14.69 12.47 -50.90
N VAL A 36 -15.17 11.61 -50.00
CA VAL A 36 -14.48 10.36 -49.64
C VAL A 36 -14.67 9.38 -50.79
N ASP A 37 -13.58 8.97 -51.42
CA ASP A 37 -13.56 8.05 -52.54
C ASP A 37 -13.87 6.62 -52.05
N ILE A 38 -15.08 6.13 -52.33
CA ILE A 38 -15.58 4.80 -51.91
C ILE A 38 -14.98 3.67 -52.77
N SER A 39 -14.11 4.01 -53.73
CA SER A 39 -13.43 3.08 -54.63
C SER A 39 -12.38 2.21 -53.92
N GLU A 40 -11.70 2.75 -52.91
CA GLU A 40 -10.53 2.13 -52.27
C GLU A 40 -10.92 0.91 -51.39
N ALA A 41 -12.08 0.98 -50.72
CA ALA A 41 -12.56 -0.11 -49.86
C ALA A 41 -12.95 -1.39 -50.62
N ARG A 42 -13.29 -1.29 -51.91
CA ARG A 42 -13.58 -2.45 -52.76
C ARG A 42 -12.32 -3.14 -53.27
N GLU A 43 -11.22 -2.41 -53.37
CA GLU A 43 -9.92 -2.99 -53.76
C GLU A 43 -9.33 -3.80 -52.61
N ASP A 44 -9.49 -3.34 -51.37
CA ASP A 44 -9.01 -4.02 -50.16
C ASP A 44 -9.68 -5.39 -49.93
N GLU A 45 -10.99 -5.54 -50.18
CA GLU A 45 -11.66 -6.85 -50.12
C GLU A 45 -11.17 -7.81 -51.21
N VAL A 46 -10.92 -7.31 -52.42
CA VAL A 46 -10.42 -8.13 -53.54
C VAL A 46 -8.95 -8.53 -53.31
N VAL A 47 -8.15 -7.68 -52.66
CA VAL A 47 -6.79 -7.99 -52.22
C VAL A 47 -6.79 -9.02 -51.08
N ALA A 48 -7.74 -8.92 -50.15
CA ALA A 48 -7.90 -9.89 -49.06
C ALA A 48 -8.31 -11.28 -49.59
N ILE A 49 -9.22 -11.36 -50.58
CA ILE A 49 -9.62 -12.64 -51.20
C ILE A 49 -8.47 -13.25 -52.00
N LYS A 50 -7.63 -12.45 -52.67
CA LYS A 50 -6.39 -12.92 -53.33
C LYS A 50 -5.35 -13.47 -52.35
N SER A 51 -5.38 -13.04 -51.08
CA SER A 51 -4.47 -13.52 -50.03
C SER A 51 -4.82 -14.91 -49.47
N LEU A 52 -6.05 -15.39 -49.71
CA LEU A 52 -6.52 -16.71 -49.25
C LEU A 52 -6.19 -17.86 -50.23
N ALA A 53 -5.85 -17.56 -51.47
CA ALA A 53 -5.31 -18.58 -52.37
C ALA A 53 -3.89 -18.91 -51.93
N PRO A 54 -3.50 -20.19 -51.79
CA PRO A 54 -2.11 -20.56 -51.56
C PRO A 54 -1.26 -19.96 -52.68
N THR A 55 -0.56 -18.87 -52.37
CA THR A 55 0.32 -18.22 -53.34
C THR A 55 1.40 -19.22 -53.70
N HIS A 56 1.95 -19.12 -54.90
CA HIS A 56 3.10 -19.95 -55.33
C HIS A 56 4.24 -19.92 -54.27
N HIS A 57 4.38 -18.81 -53.55
CA HIS A 57 5.33 -18.68 -52.44
C HIS A 57 4.94 -19.50 -51.20
N ALA A 58 3.65 -19.55 -50.83
CA ALA A 58 3.15 -20.37 -49.72
C ALA A 58 3.32 -21.86 -50.02
N ASN A 59 2.98 -22.31 -51.23
CA ASN A 59 3.17 -23.71 -51.64
C ASN A 59 4.66 -24.10 -51.64
N ALA A 60 5.52 -23.27 -52.25
CA ALA A 60 6.96 -23.51 -52.25
C ALA A 60 7.55 -23.57 -50.83
N ARG A 61 7.03 -22.76 -49.90
CA ARG A 61 7.45 -22.82 -48.50
C ARG A 61 7.08 -24.15 -47.84
N VAL A 62 5.85 -24.61 -48.03
CA VAL A 62 5.37 -25.90 -47.48
C VAL A 62 6.15 -27.07 -48.08
N ASP A 63 6.40 -27.03 -49.38
CA ASP A 63 7.20 -28.05 -50.07
C ASP A 63 8.63 -28.11 -49.50
N LEU A 64 9.27 -26.96 -49.29
CA LEU A 64 10.61 -26.89 -48.68
C LEU A 64 10.62 -27.35 -47.21
N GLU A 65 9.62 -26.98 -46.42
CA GLU A 65 9.49 -27.44 -45.03
C GLU A 65 9.38 -28.97 -44.98
N SER A 66 8.53 -29.56 -45.83
CA SER A 66 8.36 -31.02 -45.92
C SER A 66 9.65 -31.73 -46.39
N PHE A 67 10.36 -31.18 -47.37
CA PHE A 67 11.64 -31.70 -47.86
C PHE A 67 12.72 -31.71 -46.78
N ILE A 68 12.82 -30.63 -45.99
CA ILE A 68 13.77 -30.52 -44.89
C ILE A 68 13.42 -31.52 -43.78
N GLU A 69 12.14 -31.68 -43.47
CA GLU A 69 11.70 -32.63 -42.44
C GLU A 69 12.04 -34.08 -42.83
N GLU A 70 11.76 -34.49 -44.07
CA GLU A 70 12.11 -35.82 -44.56
C GLU A 70 13.61 -36.08 -44.57
N THR A 71 14.40 -35.08 -44.97
CA THR A 71 15.86 -35.15 -44.99
C THR A 71 16.42 -35.32 -43.58
N LYS A 72 15.90 -34.57 -42.60
CA LYS A 72 16.25 -34.72 -41.19
C LYS A 72 15.86 -36.09 -40.66
N ARG A 73 14.65 -36.57 -40.97
CA ARG A 73 14.16 -37.89 -40.55
C ARG A 73 15.07 -39.02 -41.05
N LEU A 74 15.57 -38.92 -42.28
CA LEU A 74 16.50 -39.89 -42.86
C LEU A 74 17.90 -39.84 -42.23
N ALA A 75 18.41 -38.64 -41.91
CA ALA A 75 19.67 -38.49 -41.19
C ALA A 75 19.58 -39.05 -39.77
N LEU A 76 18.49 -38.73 -39.05
CA LEU A 76 18.24 -39.19 -37.69
C LEU A 76 18.01 -40.71 -37.61
N SER A 77 17.34 -41.31 -38.60
CA SER A 77 17.19 -42.78 -38.64
C SER A 77 18.53 -43.49 -38.80
N SER A 78 19.51 -42.81 -39.40
CA SER A 78 20.90 -43.25 -39.51
C SER A 78 21.76 -42.83 -38.30
N ARG A 79 21.17 -42.28 -37.23
CA ARG A 79 21.84 -41.75 -36.03
C ARG A 79 22.88 -40.65 -36.34
N ARG A 80 22.63 -39.83 -37.36
CA ARG A 80 23.45 -38.68 -37.73
C ARG A 80 22.72 -37.38 -37.43
N ASP A 81 23.43 -36.41 -36.86
CA ASP A 81 22.89 -35.07 -36.58
C ASP A 81 22.81 -34.19 -37.82
N HIS A 82 23.66 -34.48 -38.82
CA HIS A 82 23.73 -33.72 -40.06
C HIS A 82 23.43 -34.61 -41.28
N PRO A 83 22.60 -34.14 -42.23
CA PRO A 83 22.34 -34.85 -43.47
C PRO A 83 23.56 -34.82 -44.40
N VAL A 84 23.77 -35.92 -45.11
CA VAL A 84 24.85 -36.15 -46.09
C VAL A 84 24.27 -36.00 -47.51
N PRO A 85 25.05 -35.66 -48.56
CA PRO A 85 24.53 -35.51 -49.92
C PRO A 85 23.66 -36.67 -50.44
N MET A 86 23.94 -37.91 -50.02
CA MET A 86 23.12 -39.08 -50.35
C MET A 86 21.69 -39.01 -49.80
N ASP A 87 21.50 -38.36 -48.64
CA ASP A 87 20.17 -38.19 -48.05
C ASP A 87 19.31 -37.27 -48.91
N PHE A 88 19.92 -36.19 -49.40
CA PHE A 88 19.27 -35.27 -50.34
C PHE A 88 18.92 -35.96 -51.65
N GLU A 89 19.80 -36.81 -52.18
CA GLU A 89 19.48 -37.63 -53.35
C GLU A 89 18.28 -38.56 -53.11
N ALA A 90 18.25 -39.25 -51.96
CA ALA A 90 17.17 -40.17 -51.63
C ALA A 90 15.82 -39.44 -51.45
N VAL A 91 15.82 -38.27 -50.82
CA VAL A 91 14.61 -37.45 -50.64
C VAL A 91 14.18 -36.82 -51.96
N LEU A 92 15.08 -36.26 -52.76
CA LEU A 92 14.75 -35.71 -54.09
C LEU A 92 14.03 -36.75 -54.97
N ARG A 93 14.46 -38.02 -54.92
CA ARG A 93 13.76 -39.12 -55.62
C ARG A 93 12.34 -39.36 -55.09
N ARG A 94 12.10 -39.21 -53.78
CA ARG A 94 10.74 -39.30 -53.18
C ARG A 94 9.81 -38.19 -53.65
N PHE A 95 10.37 -36.99 -53.85
CA PHE A 95 9.66 -35.84 -54.44
C PHE A 95 9.59 -35.90 -55.98
N ASN A 96 9.86 -37.05 -56.60
CA ASN A 96 9.86 -37.25 -58.06
C ASN A 96 10.82 -36.31 -58.83
N LEU A 97 11.92 -35.89 -58.19
CA LEU A 97 12.95 -35.05 -58.77
C LEU A 97 14.27 -35.85 -58.91
N PRO A 98 14.53 -36.48 -60.07
CA PRO A 98 15.81 -37.16 -60.30
C PRO A 98 16.94 -36.14 -60.46
N ILE A 99 18.16 -36.45 -60.00
CA ILE A 99 19.32 -35.54 -60.09
C ILE A 99 19.60 -35.09 -61.54
N SER A 100 19.27 -35.92 -62.53
CA SER A 100 19.39 -35.56 -63.95
C SER A 100 18.57 -34.34 -64.35
N SER A 101 17.40 -34.11 -63.72
CA SER A 101 16.54 -32.95 -64.01
C SER A 101 17.11 -31.64 -63.46
N LEU A 102 18.07 -31.71 -62.53
CA LEU A 102 18.72 -30.52 -61.96
C LEU A 102 19.85 -29.97 -62.86
N LYS A 103 20.40 -30.78 -63.78
CA LYS A 103 21.52 -30.37 -64.66
C LYS A 103 21.22 -29.11 -65.50
N PRO A 104 20.03 -28.95 -66.11
CA PRO A 104 19.69 -27.74 -66.86
C PRO A 104 19.63 -26.49 -65.97
N HIS A 105 19.35 -26.65 -64.68
CA HIS A 105 19.23 -25.57 -63.70
C HIS A 105 20.55 -25.21 -63.01
N LEU A 106 21.68 -25.79 -63.43
CA LEU A 106 23.00 -25.47 -62.88
C LEU A 106 23.40 -24.00 -63.16
N LYS A 107 22.87 -23.43 -64.24
CA LYS A 107 22.94 -21.98 -64.51
C LYS A 107 21.64 -21.36 -64.04
N ASN A 108 21.70 -20.53 -63.00
CA ASN A 108 20.55 -19.78 -62.54
C ASN A 108 20.08 -18.85 -63.69
N PRO A 109 18.80 -18.90 -64.12
CA PRO A 109 18.29 -17.99 -65.13
C PRO A 109 18.23 -16.53 -64.65
N LEU A 110 18.39 -16.27 -63.35
CA LEU A 110 18.34 -14.94 -62.76
C LEU A 110 19.71 -14.26 -62.70
N PRO A 111 19.78 -12.93 -62.87
CA PRO A 111 21.02 -12.16 -62.75
C PRO A 111 21.60 -12.24 -61.32
N SER A 112 22.91 -12.02 -61.19
CA SER A 112 23.62 -12.19 -59.92
C SER A 112 23.07 -11.39 -58.74
N ASP A 113 22.49 -10.23 -59.03
CA ASP A 113 21.93 -9.33 -58.02
C ASP A 113 20.61 -9.83 -57.43
N ALA A 114 19.90 -10.73 -58.11
CA ALA A 114 18.60 -11.23 -57.67
C ALA A 114 18.69 -12.37 -56.64
N TYR A 115 19.83 -13.08 -56.56
CA TYR A 115 20.01 -14.21 -55.63
C TYR A 115 20.94 -13.92 -54.45
N THR A 116 21.51 -12.72 -54.35
CA THR A 116 22.28 -12.31 -53.18
C THR A 116 21.33 -12.11 -51.98
N PRO A 117 21.44 -12.90 -50.90
CA PRO A 117 20.53 -12.78 -49.77
C PRO A 117 20.75 -11.42 -49.10
N ARG A 118 19.71 -10.58 -49.09
CA ARG A 118 19.73 -9.32 -48.34
C ARG A 118 19.36 -9.60 -46.89
N TYR A 119 20.36 -9.67 -46.03
CA TYR A 119 20.12 -9.76 -44.59
C TYR A 119 19.50 -8.46 -44.10
N LYS A 120 18.39 -8.58 -43.35
CA LYS A 120 17.87 -7.45 -42.56
C LYS A 120 18.65 -7.44 -41.25
N SER A 121 19.10 -6.26 -40.82
CA SER A 121 19.58 -6.10 -39.45
C SER A 121 18.39 -6.33 -38.53
N VAL A 122 18.40 -7.48 -37.83
CA VAL A 122 17.50 -7.69 -36.71
C VAL A 122 17.92 -6.66 -35.66
N ARG A 123 16.98 -5.84 -35.16
CA ARG A 123 17.26 -5.01 -33.99
C ARG A 123 17.64 -5.96 -32.84
N VAL A 124 18.91 -5.95 -32.45
CA VAL A 124 19.35 -6.58 -31.22
C VAL A 124 18.52 -5.95 -30.11
N ALA A 125 17.89 -6.76 -29.26
CA ALA A 125 17.13 -6.25 -28.14
C ALA A 125 18.01 -5.29 -27.34
N ASP A 126 17.49 -4.13 -26.96
CA ASP A 126 18.23 -3.15 -26.17
C ASP A 126 18.77 -3.86 -24.92
N ASP A 127 20.07 -3.71 -24.62
CA ASP A 127 20.68 -4.31 -23.43
C ASP A 127 19.96 -3.85 -22.14
N ASP A 128 19.34 -2.66 -22.19
CA ASP A 128 18.51 -2.09 -21.14
C ASP A 128 17.12 -2.71 -21.01
N ALA A 129 16.65 -3.50 -21.98
CA ALA A 129 15.37 -4.22 -21.86
C ALA A 129 15.40 -5.25 -20.71
N TYR A 130 16.60 -5.71 -20.32
CA TYR A 130 16.81 -6.64 -19.21
C TYR A 130 17.19 -5.94 -17.90
N THR A 131 17.38 -4.62 -17.89
CA THR A 131 17.68 -3.87 -16.66
C THR A 131 16.38 -3.51 -15.97
N THR A 132 15.87 -4.43 -15.15
CA THR A 132 14.77 -4.10 -14.24
C THR A 132 15.22 -2.97 -13.32
N LEU A 133 14.42 -1.90 -13.21
CA LEU A 133 14.65 -0.79 -12.28
C LEU A 133 15.08 -1.33 -10.91
N PRO A 134 16.08 -0.71 -10.25
CA PRO A 134 16.62 -1.24 -9.01
C PRO A 134 15.53 -1.26 -7.93
N LEU A 135 14.96 -2.45 -7.70
CA LEU A 135 13.93 -2.70 -6.68
C LEU A 135 14.47 -2.44 -5.27
N LEU A 136 15.79 -2.51 -5.11
CA LEU A 136 16.51 -2.43 -3.84
C LEU A 136 17.61 -1.38 -3.97
N GLY A 137 17.91 -0.70 -2.86
CA GLY A 137 18.99 0.29 -2.82
C GLY A 137 20.37 -0.33 -3.12
N PRO A 138 21.36 0.48 -3.53
CA PRO A 138 22.70 0.02 -3.86
C PRO A 138 23.39 -0.73 -2.71
N GLU A 139 23.07 -0.39 -1.47
CA GLU A 139 23.56 -1.08 -0.26
C GLU A 139 23.17 -2.56 -0.17
N LEU A 140 22.04 -2.94 -0.76
CA LEU A 140 21.52 -4.30 -0.79
C LEU A 140 21.86 -5.02 -2.09
N SER A 141 22.53 -4.36 -3.05
CA SER A 141 22.96 -4.97 -4.30
C SER A 141 24.10 -5.96 -4.09
N GLY A 142 24.17 -7.02 -4.90
CA GLY A 142 25.27 -7.95 -4.92
C GLY A 142 26.48 -7.50 -5.76
N GLN A 143 26.36 -6.40 -6.51
CA GLN A 143 27.44 -5.79 -7.29
C GLN A 143 28.76 -5.56 -6.52
N PRO A 144 28.76 -4.92 -5.32
CA PRO A 144 30.00 -4.70 -4.57
C PRO A 144 30.69 -6.01 -4.18
N ASP A 145 29.91 -7.04 -3.81
CA ASP A 145 30.42 -8.34 -3.42
C ASP A 145 31.03 -9.12 -4.61
N LYS A 146 30.51 -8.92 -5.83
CA LYS A 146 31.12 -9.44 -7.07
C LYS A 146 32.43 -8.72 -7.39
N LYS A 147 32.42 -7.38 -7.34
CA LYS A 147 33.62 -6.56 -7.60
C LYS A 147 34.76 -6.82 -6.62
N ALA A 148 34.45 -7.18 -5.37
CA ALA A 148 35.44 -7.58 -4.37
C ALA A 148 36.16 -8.90 -4.71
N LYS A 149 35.59 -9.75 -5.58
CA LYS A 149 36.08 -11.08 -5.90
C LYS A 149 36.70 -11.10 -7.30
N SER A 150 38.02 -10.88 -7.38
CA SER A 150 38.77 -10.79 -8.64
C SER A 150 38.75 -12.06 -9.51
N TYR A 151 38.49 -13.23 -8.91
CA TYR A 151 38.41 -14.51 -9.63
C TYR A 151 37.12 -14.68 -10.44
N ILE A 152 36.15 -13.78 -10.30
CA ILE A 152 34.86 -13.85 -10.98
C ILE A 152 34.92 -13.06 -12.29
N PRO A 153 34.64 -13.69 -13.44
CA PRO A 153 34.67 -12.99 -14.72
C PRO A 153 33.62 -11.88 -14.83
N SER A 154 33.96 -10.82 -15.56
CA SER A 154 33.06 -9.68 -15.79
C SER A 154 31.75 -10.09 -16.49
N ASN A 155 31.82 -11.06 -17.42
CA ASN A 155 30.68 -11.57 -18.19
C ASN A 155 29.61 -12.28 -17.36
N PHE A 156 29.89 -12.63 -16.11
CA PHE A 156 28.86 -13.20 -15.25
C PHE A 156 27.83 -12.13 -14.88
N PRO A 157 26.56 -12.49 -14.65
CA PRO A 157 25.60 -11.55 -14.09
C PRO A 157 26.07 -11.09 -12.70
N ASP A 158 25.54 -9.95 -12.25
CA ASP A 158 25.76 -9.49 -10.89
C ASP A 158 25.12 -10.44 -9.88
N PHE A 159 25.68 -10.51 -8.67
CA PHE A 159 25.09 -11.33 -7.62
C PHE A 159 23.68 -10.83 -7.27
N PRO A 160 22.78 -11.74 -6.83
CA PRO A 160 21.48 -11.35 -6.30
C PRO A 160 21.64 -10.44 -5.07
N SER A 161 20.53 -9.94 -4.53
CA SER A 161 20.60 -9.07 -3.36
C SER A 161 21.29 -9.75 -2.17
N ARG A 162 22.00 -8.96 -1.36
CA ARG A 162 22.79 -9.43 -0.22
C ARG A 162 21.99 -10.32 0.75
N HIS A 163 20.70 -10.03 0.96
CA HIS A 163 19.83 -10.81 1.85
C HIS A 163 19.50 -12.22 1.33
N THR A 164 19.77 -12.51 0.05
CA THR A 164 19.51 -13.83 -0.55
C THR A 164 20.55 -14.87 -0.14
N TYR A 165 21.79 -14.45 0.16
CA TYR A 165 22.90 -15.37 0.46
C TYR A 165 23.71 -15.00 1.71
N LYS A 166 23.56 -13.80 2.26
CA LYS A 166 24.09 -13.45 3.57
C LYS A 166 22.96 -13.41 4.58
N PHE A 167 23.16 -14.11 5.69
CA PHE A 167 22.29 -14.02 6.85
C PHE A 167 22.23 -12.58 7.33
N THR A 168 21.01 -12.05 7.46
CA THR A 168 20.77 -10.73 8.05
C THR A 168 20.33 -10.98 9.49
N PRO A 169 21.16 -10.66 10.50
CA PRO A 169 20.75 -10.78 11.89
C PRO A 169 19.50 -9.95 12.10
N GLN A 170 18.38 -10.62 12.37
CA GLN A 170 17.20 -9.94 12.86
C GLN A 170 17.49 -9.59 14.31
N GLU A 171 17.41 -8.32 14.66
CA GLU A 171 17.31 -7.94 16.06
C GLU A 171 16.07 -8.65 16.62
N ASN A 172 16.29 -9.67 17.45
CA ASN A 172 15.21 -10.32 18.16
C ASN A 172 14.69 -9.34 19.21
N THR A 173 13.88 -8.36 18.79
CA THR A 173 13.14 -7.46 19.68
C THR A 173 12.13 -8.23 20.54
N ASN A 174 11.99 -9.54 20.30
CA ASN A 174 11.04 -10.46 20.92
C ASN A 174 11.66 -11.38 21.99
N VAL A 175 12.70 -10.94 22.71
CA VAL A 175 12.87 -11.45 24.09
C VAL A 175 11.84 -10.72 24.95
N ARG A 176 10.58 -11.07 24.72
CA ARG A 176 9.41 -10.40 25.26
C ARG A 176 9.13 -11.01 26.63
N ASP A 177 9.93 -10.62 27.63
CA ASP A 177 9.81 -11.14 29.00
C ASP A 177 8.40 -10.99 29.55
N ALA A 178 7.66 -12.10 29.59
CA ALA A 178 6.25 -12.12 29.96
C ALA A 178 6.00 -11.66 31.41
N GLN A 179 7.02 -11.74 32.28
CA GLN A 179 6.95 -11.22 33.64
C GLN A 179 7.02 -9.69 33.64
N LYS A 180 7.98 -9.10 32.92
CA LYS A 180 8.16 -7.64 32.83
C LYS A 180 6.92 -6.94 32.27
N ILE A 181 6.29 -7.53 31.24
CA ILE A 181 5.06 -6.96 30.67
C ILE A 181 3.89 -7.03 31.64
N ARG A 182 3.76 -8.13 32.39
CA ARG A 182 2.72 -8.24 33.41
C ARG A 182 2.94 -7.24 34.53
N GLU A 183 4.19 -7.02 34.93
CA GLU A 183 4.55 -6.02 35.94
C GLU A 183 4.26 -4.59 35.45
N GLU A 184 4.69 -4.22 34.23
CA GLU A 184 4.41 -2.89 33.66
C GLU A 184 2.90 -2.64 33.48
N ALA A 185 2.15 -3.67 33.06
CA ALA A 185 0.70 -3.58 32.96
C ALA A 185 0.05 -3.39 34.35
N ALA A 186 0.51 -4.13 35.37
CA ALA A 186 0.03 -4.00 36.74
C ALA A 186 0.34 -2.61 37.33
N ARG A 187 1.57 -2.10 37.13
CA ARG A 187 1.93 -0.74 37.55
C ARG A 187 1.08 0.32 36.86
N THR A 188 0.84 0.17 35.56
CA THR A 188 -0.01 1.09 34.80
C THR A 188 -1.45 1.09 35.33
N ALA A 189 -1.99 -0.08 35.67
CA ALA A 189 -3.30 -0.21 36.27
C ALA A 189 -3.38 0.46 37.65
N GLN A 190 -2.38 0.22 38.52
CA GLN A 190 -2.31 0.84 39.85
C GLN A 190 -2.21 2.37 39.75
N GLN A 191 -1.38 2.89 38.85
CA GLN A 191 -1.27 4.33 38.61
C GLN A 191 -2.60 4.93 38.13
N GLY A 192 -3.33 4.22 37.26
CA GLY A 192 -4.67 4.61 36.83
C GLY A 192 -5.67 4.66 37.97
N GLU A 193 -5.66 3.66 38.85
CA GLU A 193 -6.52 3.62 40.03
C GLU A 193 -6.19 4.75 41.02
N ASP A 194 -4.91 4.96 41.32
CA ASP A 194 -4.47 6.01 42.24
C ASP A 194 -4.81 7.40 41.71
N ALA A 195 -4.68 7.63 40.40
CA ALA A 195 -5.12 8.85 39.75
C ALA A 195 -6.63 9.06 39.91
N LEU A 196 -7.44 8.01 39.67
CA LEU A 196 -8.89 8.07 39.86
C LEU A 196 -9.27 8.34 41.32
N ARG A 197 -8.60 7.67 42.28
CA ARG A 197 -8.79 7.94 43.71
C ARG A 197 -8.49 9.40 44.01
N ARG A 198 -7.37 9.95 43.53
CA ARG A 198 -7.03 11.39 43.72
C ARG A 198 -8.08 12.32 43.11
N LEU A 199 -8.60 12.02 41.92
CA LEU A 199 -9.66 12.82 41.27
C LEU A 199 -10.97 12.80 42.05
N VAL A 200 -11.43 11.62 42.49
CA VAL A 200 -12.65 11.48 43.28
C VAL A 200 -12.51 12.20 44.62
N ARG A 201 -11.35 12.10 45.26
CA ARG A 201 -11.03 12.82 46.49
C ARG A 201 -11.08 14.33 46.31
N ALA A 202 -10.42 14.86 45.28
CA ALA A 202 -10.47 16.28 44.95
C ALA A 202 -11.92 16.76 44.68
N SER A 203 -12.73 15.94 43.99
CA SER A 203 -14.15 16.23 43.73
C SER A 203 -14.98 16.29 45.02
N LYS A 204 -14.78 15.35 45.95
CA LYS A 204 -15.43 15.37 47.28
C LYS A 204 -15.01 16.59 48.10
N MET A 205 -13.71 16.87 48.18
CA MET A 205 -13.18 18.05 48.89
C MET A 205 -13.79 19.35 48.34
N ARG A 206 -13.93 19.45 47.01
CA ARG A 206 -14.58 20.61 46.38
C ARG A 206 -16.02 20.77 46.84
N LYS A 207 -16.82 19.69 46.85
CA LYS A 207 -18.22 19.72 47.31
C LYS A 207 -18.31 20.08 48.80
N GLN A 208 -17.44 19.54 49.64
CA GLN A 208 -17.36 19.90 51.05
C GLN A 208 -17.03 21.39 51.26
N LYS A 209 -16.08 21.94 50.49
CA LYS A 209 -15.75 23.36 50.54
C LYS A 209 -16.92 24.24 50.11
N GLU A 210 -17.68 23.83 49.10
CA GLU A 210 -18.90 24.52 48.66
C GLU A 210 -19.99 24.48 49.75
N ALA A 211 -20.17 23.35 50.44
CA ALA A 211 -21.09 23.23 51.57
C ALA A 211 -20.65 24.08 52.78
N LYS A 212 -19.36 24.04 53.15
CA LYS A 212 -18.75 24.89 54.17
C LYS A 212 -19.02 26.37 53.87
N ASN A 213 -18.69 26.82 52.66
CA ASN A 213 -18.92 28.20 52.22
C ASN A 213 -20.40 28.62 52.23
N LEU A 214 -21.34 27.68 52.04
CA LEU A 214 -22.77 27.95 52.09
C LEU A 214 -23.26 28.09 53.54
N VAL A 215 -22.80 27.21 54.43
CA VAL A 215 -23.17 27.17 55.85
C VAL A 215 -22.51 28.31 56.63
N GLU A 216 -21.30 28.72 56.25
CA GLU A 216 -20.58 29.85 56.86
C GLU A 216 -21.22 31.23 56.60
N LYS A 217 -22.22 31.34 55.73
CA LYS A 217 -22.95 32.60 55.53
C LYS A 217 -23.97 32.88 56.66
N ASP A 218 -24.35 31.86 57.42
CA ASP A 218 -25.30 31.95 58.54
C ASP A 218 -24.56 31.83 59.88
N VAL A 219 -24.84 32.71 60.84
CA VAL A 219 -24.19 32.72 62.17
C VAL A 219 -24.46 31.40 62.91
N GLN A 220 -25.69 30.88 62.81
CA GLN A 220 -26.06 29.59 63.40
C GLN A 220 -25.54 28.39 62.57
N GLY A 221 -25.23 28.61 61.30
CA GLY A 221 -24.58 27.64 60.44
C GLY A 221 -23.14 27.39 60.85
N LYS A 222 -22.38 28.47 61.11
CA LYS A 222 -20.96 28.41 61.51
C LYS A 222 -20.74 27.53 62.74
N GLU A 223 -21.51 27.70 63.80
CA GLU A 223 -21.34 26.92 65.03
C GLU A 223 -21.71 25.44 64.86
N ARG A 224 -22.76 25.15 64.07
CA ARG A 224 -23.12 23.75 63.75
C ARG A 224 -22.04 23.06 62.91
N PHE A 225 -21.49 23.78 61.95
CA PHE A 225 -20.42 23.26 61.10
C PHE A 225 -19.13 23.05 61.90
N ARG A 226 -18.77 23.98 62.79
CA ARG A 226 -17.65 23.84 63.73
C ARG A 226 -17.79 22.63 64.64
N LEU A 227 -18.99 22.41 65.19
CA LEU A 227 -19.25 21.25 66.04
C LEU A 227 -19.17 19.94 65.25
N TRP A 228 -19.69 19.93 64.01
CA TRP A 228 -19.54 18.79 63.10
C TRP A 228 -18.08 18.49 62.77
N GLU A 229 -17.27 19.50 62.38
CA GLU A 229 -15.84 19.34 62.13
C GLU A 229 -15.11 18.77 63.36
N LEU A 230 -15.40 19.28 64.56
CA LEU A 230 -14.81 18.79 65.81
C LEU A 230 -15.18 17.32 66.08
N THR A 231 -16.45 16.94 65.87
CA THR A 231 -16.88 15.55 66.04
C THR A 231 -16.25 14.60 65.01
N MET A 232 -16.10 15.03 63.75
CA MET A 232 -15.44 14.25 62.72
C MET A 232 -13.94 14.10 62.97
N LYS A 233 -13.28 15.18 63.38
CA LYS A 233 -11.85 15.15 63.75
C LYS A 233 -11.58 14.20 64.92
N ARG A 234 -12.47 14.18 65.92
CA ARG A 234 -12.41 13.22 67.04
C ARG A 234 -12.65 11.78 66.60
N PHE A 235 -13.62 11.54 65.73
CA PHE A 235 -13.94 10.19 65.24
C PHE A 235 -12.80 9.60 64.41
N MET A 236 -12.07 10.42 63.65
CA MET A 236 -10.93 9.98 62.84
C MET A 236 -9.61 9.85 63.62
N GLY A 237 -9.58 10.18 64.92
CA GLY A 237 -8.35 10.10 65.73
C GLY A 237 -7.24 11.06 65.28
N ALA A 238 -7.60 12.17 64.63
CA ALA A 238 -6.66 13.12 64.01
C ALA A 238 -6.08 14.17 64.99
N GLU A 239 -5.92 13.85 66.28
CA GLU A 239 -5.31 14.78 67.24
C GLU A 239 -3.81 15.03 66.98
N ASN A 240 -3.13 14.12 66.27
CA ASN A 240 -1.67 14.15 66.09
C ASN A 240 -1.19 14.28 64.63
N ARG A 241 -2.07 14.61 63.66
CA ARG A 241 -1.70 14.77 62.24
C ARG A 241 -2.00 16.18 61.75
N GLY A 242 -1.23 16.63 60.75
CA GLY A 242 -1.21 18.02 60.30
C GLY A 242 -2.50 18.47 59.61
N GLU A 243 -2.76 19.78 59.65
CA GLU A 243 -4.01 20.42 59.20
C GLU A 243 -4.39 20.15 57.72
N ASN A 244 -3.40 19.85 56.87
CA ASN A 244 -3.62 19.53 55.45
C ASN A 244 -4.01 18.06 55.21
N THR A 245 -3.58 17.13 56.07
CA THR A 245 -4.00 15.71 56.00
C THR A 245 -5.41 15.54 56.54
N ASP A 246 -5.80 16.35 57.52
CA ASP A 246 -7.12 16.31 58.14
C ASP A 246 -8.25 16.52 57.12
N ASN A 247 -8.13 17.54 56.26
CA ASN A 247 -9.15 17.81 55.23
C ASN A 247 -9.24 16.72 54.15
N VAL A 248 -8.15 16.02 53.88
CA VAL A 248 -8.08 14.93 52.90
C VAL A 248 -8.69 13.65 53.48
N GLU A 249 -8.36 13.35 54.74
CA GLU A 249 -8.89 12.19 55.46
C GLU A 249 -10.41 12.32 55.72
N ILE A 250 -10.90 13.52 56.04
CA ILE A 250 -12.35 13.79 56.16
C ILE A 250 -13.07 13.55 54.84
N ALA A 251 -12.50 13.96 53.70
CA ALA A 251 -13.11 13.77 52.39
C ALA A 251 -13.18 12.29 51.99
N ASP A 252 -12.19 11.48 52.37
CA ASP A 252 -12.12 10.05 52.05
C ASP A 252 -13.24 9.28 52.76
N HIS A 253 -13.51 9.62 54.02
CA HIS A 253 -14.49 8.95 54.88
C HIS A 253 -15.88 9.59 54.85
N SER A 254 -16.01 10.84 54.39
CA SER A 254 -17.31 11.49 54.29
C SER A 254 -18.17 10.88 53.16
N MET A 255 -19.40 10.55 53.54
CA MET A 255 -20.48 10.26 52.60
C MET A 255 -21.14 11.57 52.18
N ILE A 256 -20.55 12.25 51.19
CA ILE A 256 -21.28 13.34 50.51
C ILE A 256 -22.34 12.67 49.64
N VAL A 257 -23.58 12.67 50.12
CA VAL A 257 -24.74 12.18 49.36
C VAL A 257 -24.95 13.12 48.18
N ASN A 258 -24.98 12.58 46.96
CA ASN A 258 -25.36 13.35 45.77
C ASN A 258 -26.81 13.82 45.91
N GLY A 259 -27.02 15.08 46.30
CA GLY A 259 -28.33 15.72 46.32
C GLY A 259 -28.93 15.95 44.93
N ASP A 260 -28.14 15.72 43.88
CA ASP A 260 -28.54 15.86 42.46
C ASP A 260 -29.19 14.60 41.88
N ALA A 261 -29.30 13.51 42.65
CA ALA A 261 -30.06 12.35 42.21
C ALA A 261 -31.55 12.72 42.10
N VAL A 262 -32.22 12.24 41.03
CA VAL A 262 -33.61 12.60 40.68
C VAL A 262 -34.59 12.45 41.85
N PHE A 263 -34.30 11.53 42.77
CA PHE A 263 -35.14 11.22 43.94
C PHE A 263 -34.49 11.55 45.29
N ALA A 264 -33.36 12.26 45.31
CA ALA A 264 -32.75 12.70 46.56
C ALA A 264 -33.48 13.93 47.11
N ARG A 265 -33.44 14.07 48.44
CA ARG A 265 -33.97 15.25 49.14
C ARG A 265 -33.15 16.48 48.70
N LYS A 266 -33.69 17.28 47.77
CA LYS A 266 -33.09 18.55 47.38
C LYS A 266 -32.94 19.44 48.61
N GLU A 267 -31.73 19.91 48.87
CA GLU A 267 -31.53 20.88 49.94
C GLU A 267 -32.35 22.13 49.66
N VAL A 268 -32.93 22.69 50.72
CA VAL A 268 -33.77 23.88 50.63
C VAL A 268 -32.88 25.04 50.18
N SER A 269 -33.06 25.49 48.95
CA SER A 269 -32.41 26.68 48.40
C SER A 269 -32.80 27.87 49.27
N ARG A 270 -31.92 28.26 50.19
CA ARG A 270 -32.07 29.50 50.95
C ARG A 270 -31.73 30.63 49.99
N MET A 271 -32.75 31.44 49.72
CA MET A 271 -32.87 32.48 48.69
C MET A 271 -31.55 33.11 48.23
N GLY A 272 -31.41 33.24 46.91
CA GLY A 272 -30.50 34.25 46.34
C GLY A 272 -29.75 33.89 45.06
N LYS A 273 -30.24 32.98 44.21
CA LYS A 273 -29.78 32.88 42.81
C LYS A 273 -30.88 32.27 41.93
N ARG A 274 -31.43 33.08 41.03
CA ARG A 274 -32.30 32.59 39.95
C ARG A 274 -31.48 31.62 39.09
N LEU A 275 -31.92 30.38 38.99
CA LEU A 275 -31.47 29.45 37.96
C LEU A 275 -31.96 30.00 36.62
N ALA A 276 -31.02 30.32 35.73
CA ALA A 276 -31.33 30.57 34.33
C ALA A 276 -31.82 29.25 33.72
N VAL A 277 -33.12 29.20 33.44
CA VAL A 277 -33.73 28.15 32.61
C VAL A 277 -33.14 28.29 31.22
N LEU A 278 -32.34 27.30 30.81
CA LEU A 278 -31.97 27.10 29.41
C LEU A 278 -33.23 26.64 28.67
N SER A 279 -33.79 27.53 27.87
CA SER A 279 -34.81 27.22 26.87
C SER A 279 -34.22 26.27 25.84
N SER A 280 -34.77 25.07 25.76
CA SER A 280 -34.57 24.15 24.65
C SER A 280 -35.22 24.75 23.39
N LYS A 281 -34.42 25.23 22.44
CA LYS A 281 -34.86 25.31 21.05
C LYS A 281 -34.36 24.07 20.33
N GLY A 282 -35.31 23.23 19.94
CA GLY A 282 -35.09 22.20 18.95
C GLY A 282 -34.90 22.81 17.56
N ASN A 283 -34.07 22.10 16.79
CA ASN A 283 -33.63 22.30 15.40
C ASN A 283 -32.56 23.37 15.17
#